data_AF-A0A481VAG0-F1
#
_entry.id   AF-A0A481VAG0-F1
#
_cell.length_a   1.000
_cell.length_b   1.000
_cell.length_c   1.000
_cell.angle_alpha   90.00
_cell.angle_beta   90.00
_cell.angle_gamma   90.00
#
_symmetry.space_group_name_H-M   'P 1'
#
loop_
_entity.id
_entity.type
_entity.pdbx_description
1 polymer ?
#
loop_
_entity_poly.entity_id
_entity_poly.type
_entity_poly.pdbx_seq_one_letter_code
_entity_poly.pdbx_strand_id
1 'polypeptide(L)'
;KIPVTKLKNAHILKVSMDPELTATERELKALSEFFSESCLVGTYSPYPETDRLLKKKYPNLCALCEKPEQCNYPDKFSGYDGAIRCLDKGKGEVAFTKVQFIKKYFGMVPGVTAEGDPSEFEYLCEDGSRRPLNGPACSWAQRPWTGYISNVDAVSGDEKLHNLQHRLEKFFENGLHAENKEAASHLLINPNAVYHSKPQAVDPKEYLEKAGYKDVIERDGSAIRKMKMCVQTDVEMQKCDTMRRAAYSREIRPEIECVQEKDCILAVKDNKADMVAVPAQNYKEARDGKLKPIVYESYGPNNVYVAVVDSALTKENLQSMPIHYNGQDHRAEKAAAYLNKLRGINTCQTTPSS
;
A
#
# COMPACT_ATOMS: atom_id res chain seq x y z
N LYS A 1 -4.59 10.26 -6.75
CA LYS A 1 -3.64 10.70 -5.70
C LYS A 1 -3.17 12.13 -5.92
N ILE A 2 -2.33 12.44 -6.92
CA ILE A 2 -1.91 13.82 -7.23
C ILE A 2 -3.13 14.77 -7.36
N PRO A 3 -4.17 14.48 -8.18
CA PRO A 3 -5.29 15.40 -8.33
C PRO A 3 -6.02 15.69 -7.01
N VAL A 4 -6.33 14.65 -6.24
CA VAL A 4 -6.95 14.76 -4.91
C VAL A 4 -6.12 15.65 -3.98
N THR A 5 -4.79 15.47 -3.98
CA THR A 5 -3.88 16.26 -3.13
C THR A 5 -3.95 17.73 -3.50
N LYS A 6 -3.80 18.05 -4.79
CA LYS A 6 -3.76 19.44 -5.26
C LYS A 6 -5.10 20.14 -5.08
N LEU A 7 -6.20 19.47 -5.41
CA LEU A 7 -7.55 20.02 -5.20
C LEU A 7 -7.88 20.24 -3.72
N LYS A 8 -7.42 19.35 -2.81
CA LYS A 8 -7.58 19.56 -1.37
C LYS A 8 -6.73 20.73 -0.86
N ASN A 9 -5.46 20.80 -1.27
CA ASN A 9 -4.54 21.86 -0.84
C ASN A 9 -4.99 23.24 -1.36
N ALA A 10 -5.63 23.29 -2.52
CA ALA A 10 -6.26 24.50 -3.05
C ALA A 10 -7.63 24.83 -2.42
N HIS A 11 -8.09 24.03 -1.43
CA HIS A 11 -9.41 24.17 -0.79
C HIS A 11 -10.61 24.06 -1.74
N ILE A 12 -10.42 23.43 -2.91
CA ILE A 12 -11.45 23.21 -3.93
C ILE A 12 -12.21 21.91 -3.62
N LEU A 13 -11.49 20.83 -3.31
CA LEU A 13 -12.08 19.53 -2.95
C LEU A 13 -12.35 19.49 -1.44
N LYS A 14 -13.63 19.63 -1.06
CA LYS A 14 -14.07 19.54 0.33
C LYS A 14 -14.20 18.08 0.75
N VAL A 15 -13.73 17.76 1.96
CA VAL A 15 -13.77 16.41 2.52
C VAL A 15 -14.61 16.43 3.78
N SER A 16 -15.53 15.47 3.90
CA SER A 16 -16.37 15.30 5.09
C SER A 16 -15.51 15.07 6.35
N MET A 17 -15.92 15.64 7.48
CA MET A 17 -15.32 15.34 8.80
C MET A 17 -16.12 14.28 9.59
N ASP A 18 -17.11 13.65 8.94
CA ASP A 18 -17.93 12.60 9.52
C ASP A 18 -17.04 11.44 10.06
N PRO A 19 -17.06 11.17 11.38
CA PRO A 19 -16.24 10.14 11.99
C PRO A 19 -16.70 8.72 11.65
N GLU A 20 -17.94 8.53 11.18
CA GLU A 20 -18.47 7.21 10.81
C GLU A 20 -17.93 6.73 9.45
N LEU A 21 -17.37 7.65 8.65
CA LEU A 21 -16.75 7.30 7.37
C LEU A 21 -15.30 6.89 7.56
N THR A 22 -14.86 5.89 6.80
CA THR A 22 -13.42 5.57 6.73
C THR A 22 -12.67 6.66 5.96
N ALA A 23 -11.34 6.71 6.11
CA ALA A 23 -10.49 7.65 5.38
C ALA A 23 -10.65 7.50 3.85
N THR A 24 -10.63 6.26 3.36
CA THR A 24 -10.89 5.94 1.95
C THR A 24 -12.28 6.38 1.51
N GLU A 25 -13.31 6.08 2.29
CA GLU A 25 -14.69 6.45 1.95
C GLU A 25 -14.90 7.97 1.92
N ARG A 26 -14.25 8.72 2.81
CA ARG A 26 -14.26 10.20 2.75
C ARG A 26 -13.70 10.74 1.45
N GLU A 27 -12.63 10.15 0.91
CA GLU A 27 -12.11 10.52 -0.41
C GLU A 27 -13.09 10.18 -1.53
N LEU A 28 -13.65 8.97 -1.52
CA LEU A 28 -14.63 8.55 -2.52
C LEU A 28 -15.88 9.45 -2.51
N LYS A 29 -16.41 9.74 -1.32
CA LYS A 29 -17.52 10.67 -1.13
C LYS A 29 -17.19 12.06 -1.68
N ALA A 30 -16.03 12.62 -1.30
CA ALA A 30 -15.60 13.93 -1.77
C ALA A 30 -15.50 13.99 -3.30
N LEU A 31 -14.92 12.96 -3.93
CA LEU A 31 -14.82 12.87 -5.39
C LEU A 31 -16.19 12.73 -6.05
N SER A 32 -17.07 11.91 -5.48
CA SER A 32 -18.42 11.65 -5.97
C SER A 32 -19.31 12.90 -5.88
N GLU A 33 -19.12 13.74 -4.86
CA GLU A 33 -19.84 15.01 -4.72
C GLU A 33 -19.24 16.12 -5.59
N PHE A 34 -17.94 16.06 -5.89
CA PHE A 34 -17.24 17.08 -6.68
C PHE A 34 -17.37 16.88 -8.19
N PHE A 35 -17.24 15.63 -8.68
CA PHE A 35 -17.41 15.28 -10.09
C PHE A 35 -18.78 14.63 -10.31
N SER A 36 -19.56 15.16 -11.25
CA SER A 36 -20.88 14.62 -11.58
C SER A 36 -20.80 13.15 -12.01
N GLU A 37 -19.88 12.83 -12.92
CA GLU A 37 -19.56 11.48 -13.37
C GLU A 37 -18.04 11.31 -13.53
N SER A 38 -17.54 10.08 -13.40
CA SER A 38 -16.11 9.77 -13.57
C SER A 38 -15.91 8.34 -14.07
N CYS A 39 -14.67 8.03 -14.48
CA CYS A 39 -14.21 6.65 -14.58
C CYS A 39 -13.03 6.40 -13.63
N LEU A 40 -13.35 5.90 -12.43
CA LEU A 40 -12.42 5.57 -11.36
C LEU A 40 -12.46 4.06 -11.11
N VAL A 41 -11.84 3.27 -11.98
CA VAL A 41 -11.77 1.81 -11.82
C VAL A 41 -10.83 1.36 -10.70
N GLY A 42 -10.90 0.07 -10.37
CA GLY A 42 -9.93 -0.63 -9.54
C GLY A 42 -10.46 -0.97 -8.16
N THR A 43 -9.57 -1.42 -7.27
CA THR A 43 -9.93 -1.85 -5.92
C THR A 43 -9.91 -0.67 -4.94
N TYR A 44 -11.07 -0.28 -4.44
CA TYR A 44 -11.25 0.74 -3.40
C TYR A 44 -10.98 0.17 -2.00
N SER A 45 -11.24 -1.12 -1.78
CA SER A 45 -10.97 -1.81 -0.53
C SER A 45 -10.35 -3.19 -0.79
N PRO A 46 -9.33 -3.62 -0.02
CA PRO A 46 -8.77 -4.96 -0.13
C PRO A 46 -9.78 -6.05 0.26
N TYR A 47 -10.87 -5.69 0.94
CA TYR A 47 -11.98 -6.59 1.27
C TYR A 47 -13.06 -6.53 0.17
N PRO A 48 -13.31 -7.63 -0.57
CA PRO A 48 -14.20 -7.63 -1.73
C PRO A 48 -15.62 -7.14 -1.46
N GLU A 49 -16.20 -7.49 -0.31
CA GLU A 49 -17.56 -7.09 0.03
C GLU A 49 -17.65 -5.58 0.31
N THR A 50 -16.69 -5.02 1.05
CA THR A 50 -16.59 -3.58 1.27
C THR A 50 -16.36 -2.83 -0.04
N ASP A 51 -15.52 -3.36 -0.92
CA ASP A 51 -15.26 -2.78 -2.25
C ASP A 51 -16.55 -2.69 -3.09
N ARG A 52 -17.31 -3.78 -3.13
CA ARG A 52 -18.62 -3.86 -3.81
C ARG A 52 -19.62 -2.84 -3.25
N LEU A 53 -19.70 -2.72 -1.93
CA LEU A 53 -20.60 -1.78 -1.26
C LEU A 53 -20.21 -0.32 -1.54
N LEU A 54 -18.91 0.01 -1.54
CA LEU A 54 -18.43 1.36 -1.87
C LEU A 54 -18.76 1.73 -3.32
N LYS A 55 -18.52 0.84 -4.29
CA LYS A 55 -18.88 1.08 -5.70
C LYS A 55 -20.38 1.28 -5.88
N LYS A 56 -21.20 0.47 -5.21
CA LYS A 56 -22.66 0.60 -5.22
C LYS A 56 -23.13 1.93 -4.61
N LYS A 57 -22.44 2.41 -3.57
CA LYS A 57 -22.78 3.66 -2.87
C LYS A 57 -22.39 4.91 -3.68
N TYR A 58 -21.31 4.83 -4.46
CA TYR A 58 -20.79 5.94 -5.28
C TYR A 58 -20.74 5.56 -6.77
N PRO A 59 -21.89 5.21 -7.40
CA PRO A 59 -21.91 4.65 -8.74
C PRO A 59 -21.45 5.66 -9.81
N ASN A 60 -21.61 6.95 -9.57
CA ASN A 60 -21.19 8.00 -10.49
C ASN A 60 -19.67 8.05 -10.70
N LEU A 61 -18.89 7.52 -9.75
CA LEU A 61 -17.43 7.38 -9.92
C LEU A 61 -17.04 6.39 -11.01
N CYS A 62 -17.97 5.54 -11.45
CA CYS A 62 -17.78 4.52 -12.47
C CYS A 62 -18.57 4.77 -13.75
N ALA A 63 -19.43 5.81 -13.78
CA ALA A 63 -20.42 6.02 -14.84
C ALA A 63 -19.80 6.26 -16.23
N LEU A 64 -18.59 6.82 -16.30
CA LEU A 64 -17.89 7.07 -17.58
C LEU A 64 -16.99 5.91 -18.03
N CYS A 65 -16.93 4.82 -17.25
CA CYS A 65 -16.15 3.65 -17.61
C CYS A 65 -16.79 2.86 -18.74
N GLU A 66 -16.00 2.00 -19.40
CA GLU A 66 -16.51 1.10 -20.45
C GLU A 66 -17.57 0.15 -19.89
N LYS A 67 -17.33 -0.36 -18.68
CA LYS A 67 -18.26 -1.24 -17.96
C LYS A 67 -18.51 -0.71 -16.55
N PRO A 68 -19.45 0.25 -16.37
CA PRO A 68 -19.72 0.86 -15.07
C PRO A 68 -20.02 -0.13 -13.95
N GLU A 69 -20.73 -1.22 -14.26
CA GLU A 69 -21.06 -2.29 -13.30
C GLU A 69 -19.83 -3.07 -12.82
N GLN A 70 -18.78 -3.19 -13.65
CA GLN A 70 -17.54 -3.87 -13.27
C GLN A 70 -16.59 -2.91 -12.55
N CYS A 71 -16.47 -1.68 -13.08
CA CYS A 71 -15.62 -0.61 -12.55
C CYS A 71 -14.23 -1.12 -12.11
N ASN A 72 -13.62 -1.96 -12.94
CA ASN A 72 -12.36 -2.60 -12.66
C ASN A 72 -11.55 -2.79 -13.94
N TYR A 73 -10.26 -3.07 -13.79
CA TYR A 73 -9.41 -3.41 -14.92
C TYR A 73 -9.75 -4.81 -15.47
N PRO A 74 -9.59 -5.04 -16.79
CA PRO A 74 -9.27 -4.06 -17.83
C PRO A 74 -10.50 -3.24 -18.24
N ASP A 75 -10.30 -1.94 -18.51
CA ASP A 75 -11.33 -1.02 -18.98
C ASP A 75 -10.75 -0.01 -19.97
N LYS A 76 -11.38 0.14 -21.15
CA LYS A 76 -10.91 0.97 -22.27
C LYS A 76 -10.72 2.45 -21.94
N PHE A 77 -11.45 2.97 -20.95
CA PHE A 77 -11.42 4.37 -20.50
C PHE A 77 -10.59 4.57 -19.23
N SER A 78 -9.90 3.53 -18.76
CA SER A 78 -9.05 3.58 -17.58
C SER A 78 -7.54 3.55 -17.88
N GLY A 79 -6.74 3.88 -16.86
CA GLY A 79 -5.28 3.98 -17.01
C GLY A 79 -4.87 5.25 -17.76
N TYR A 80 -3.58 5.37 -18.10
CA TYR A 80 -3.05 6.62 -18.66
C TYR A 80 -3.57 6.91 -20.07
N ASP A 81 -3.57 5.92 -20.97
CA ASP A 81 -4.11 6.05 -22.33
C ASP A 81 -5.64 6.14 -22.31
N GLY A 82 -6.30 5.28 -21.52
CA GLY A 82 -7.76 5.24 -21.46
C GLY A 82 -8.38 6.51 -20.89
N ALA A 83 -7.73 7.19 -19.94
CA ALA A 83 -8.21 8.48 -19.43
C ALA A 83 -8.27 9.56 -20.53
N ILE A 84 -7.28 9.63 -21.41
CA ILE A 84 -7.29 10.56 -22.55
C ILE A 84 -8.38 10.15 -23.54
N ARG A 85 -8.53 8.85 -23.77
CA ARG A 85 -9.60 8.32 -24.62
C ARG A 85 -11.01 8.59 -24.06
N CYS A 86 -11.17 8.61 -22.73
CA CYS A 86 -12.42 8.99 -22.06
C CYS A 86 -12.79 10.45 -22.32
N LEU A 87 -11.79 11.33 -22.38
CA LEU A 87 -11.92 12.74 -22.73
C LEU A 87 -12.20 12.96 -24.23
N ASP A 88 -11.47 12.28 -25.13
CA ASP A 88 -11.61 12.47 -26.58
C ASP A 88 -12.83 11.74 -27.17
N LYS A 89 -13.01 10.46 -26.83
CA LYS A 89 -14.02 9.58 -27.44
C LYS A 89 -15.15 9.18 -26.48
N GLY A 90 -15.02 9.52 -25.21
CA GLY A 90 -16.02 9.25 -24.19
C GLY A 90 -16.90 10.47 -23.94
N LYS A 91 -17.29 10.64 -22.67
CA LYS A 91 -18.07 11.80 -22.21
C LYS A 91 -17.32 12.60 -21.13
N GLY A 92 -16.03 12.34 -20.95
CA GLY A 92 -15.21 13.03 -19.96
C GLY A 92 -14.90 14.46 -20.39
N GLU A 93 -14.86 15.39 -19.45
CA GLU A 93 -14.51 16.80 -19.70
C GLU A 93 -13.09 17.14 -19.23
N VAL A 94 -12.50 16.27 -18.39
CA VAL A 94 -11.13 16.39 -17.88
C VAL A 94 -10.50 15.02 -17.73
N ALA A 95 -9.22 14.90 -18.10
CA ALA A 95 -8.45 13.66 -17.95
C ALA A 95 -7.20 13.90 -17.10
N PHE A 96 -7.06 13.15 -16.00
CA PHE A 96 -5.84 13.12 -15.20
C PHE A 96 -4.92 12.00 -15.69
N THR A 97 -3.86 12.36 -16.42
CA THR A 97 -2.91 11.41 -17.03
C THR A 97 -1.47 11.95 -16.99
N LYS A 98 -0.55 11.35 -17.76
CA LYS A 98 0.84 11.83 -17.91
C LYS A 98 1.12 12.32 -19.32
N VAL A 99 2.00 13.31 -19.41
CA VAL A 99 2.46 13.95 -20.66
C VAL A 99 2.92 12.93 -21.70
N GLN A 100 3.66 11.89 -21.31
CA GLN A 100 4.15 10.89 -22.27
C GLN A 100 3.03 10.13 -22.98
N PHE A 101 1.92 9.86 -22.28
CA PHE A 101 0.77 9.16 -22.84
C PHE A 101 -0.09 10.11 -23.68
N ILE A 102 -0.19 11.38 -23.30
CA ILE A 102 -0.79 12.44 -24.14
C ILE A 102 -0.06 12.53 -25.48
N LYS A 103 1.27 12.70 -25.44
CA LYS A 103 2.09 12.80 -26.64
C LYS A 103 1.98 11.55 -27.52
N LYS A 104 1.95 10.36 -26.91
CA LYS A 104 1.73 9.11 -27.64
C LYS A 104 0.34 9.07 -28.30
N TYR A 105 -0.71 9.36 -27.54
CA TYR A 105 -2.10 9.30 -28.01
C TYR A 105 -2.34 10.21 -29.23
N PHE A 106 -1.75 11.41 -29.22
CA PHE A 106 -1.88 12.38 -30.32
C PHE A 106 -0.77 12.27 -31.38
N GLY A 107 0.00 11.18 -31.41
CA GLY A 107 1.04 10.97 -32.44
C GLY A 107 2.18 11.99 -32.43
N MET A 108 2.43 12.66 -31.30
CA MET A 108 3.50 13.65 -31.11
C MET A 108 4.86 13.02 -30.81
N VAL A 109 4.98 11.71 -31.04
CA VAL A 109 6.21 10.95 -30.90
C VAL A 109 6.48 10.19 -32.20
N PRO A 110 7.74 10.05 -32.65
CA PRO A 110 8.04 9.39 -33.91
C PRO A 110 7.47 7.98 -34.00
N GLY A 111 6.88 7.63 -35.15
CA GLY A 111 6.40 6.28 -35.45
C GLY A 111 5.09 5.86 -34.78
N VAL A 112 4.35 6.80 -34.17
CA VAL A 112 3.04 6.52 -33.56
C VAL A 112 1.93 7.25 -34.31
N THR A 113 0.91 6.50 -34.73
CA THR A 113 -0.31 7.05 -35.34
C THR A 113 -1.18 7.70 -34.26
N ALA A 114 -1.64 8.92 -34.52
CA ALA A 114 -2.54 9.62 -33.62
C ALA A 114 -3.93 8.95 -33.57
N GLU A 115 -4.52 8.85 -32.37
CA GLU A 115 -5.91 8.42 -32.14
C GLU A 115 -6.91 9.61 -32.15
N GLY A 116 -6.41 10.84 -31.98
CA GLY A 116 -7.20 12.08 -31.93
C GLY A 116 -6.44 13.31 -32.41
N ASP A 117 -7.10 14.47 -32.40
CA ASP A 117 -6.53 15.76 -32.81
C ASP A 117 -6.05 16.55 -31.58
N PRO A 118 -4.75 16.84 -31.43
CA PRO A 118 -4.25 17.59 -30.27
C PRO A 118 -4.65 19.06 -30.21
N SER A 119 -5.13 19.66 -31.31
CA SER A 119 -5.54 21.07 -31.34
C SER A 119 -6.84 21.34 -30.58
N GLU A 120 -7.64 20.29 -30.35
CA GLU A 120 -8.89 20.32 -29.58
C GLU A 120 -8.69 20.24 -28.06
N PHE A 121 -7.44 20.12 -27.58
CA PHE A 121 -7.13 19.88 -26.18
C PHE A 121 -6.04 20.81 -25.64
N GLU A 122 -6.07 21.06 -24.33
CA GLU A 122 -5.11 21.90 -23.62
C GLU A 122 -4.71 21.26 -22.28
N TYR A 123 -3.53 21.61 -21.78
CA TYR A 123 -3.16 21.38 -20.38
C TYR A 123 -3.87 22.41 -19.49
N LEU A 124 -4.42 21.95 -18.36
CA LEU A 124 -4.88 22.80 -17.27
C LEU A 124 -3.77 22.94 -16.21
N CYS A 125 -3.33 24.16 -15.94
CA CYS A 125 -2.27 24.45 -14.98
C CYS A 125 -2.85 24.63 -13.55
N GLU A 126 -2.00 24.52 -12.51
CA GLU A 126 -2.45 24.69 -11.12
C GLU A 126 -2.98 26.10 -10.81
N ASP A 127 -2.49 27.11 -11.54
CA ASP A 127 -2.95 28.51 -11.44
C ASP A 127 -4.24 28.79 -12.21
N GLY A 128 -4.84 27.75 -12.83
CA GLY A 128 -6.05 27.85 -13.64
C GLY A 128 -5.81 28.30 -15.09
N SER A 129 -4.58 28.66 -15.46
CA SER A 129 -4.24 28.95 -16.86
C SER A 129 -4.29 27.70 -17.72
N ARG A 130 -4.38 27.89 -19.05
CA ARG A 130 -4.37 26.81 -20.04
C ARG A 130 -3.17 26.94 -20.98
N ARG A 131 -2.64 25.80 -21.43
CA ARG A 131 -1.52 25.74 -22.38
C ARG A 131 -1.77 24.71 -23.47
N PRO A 132 -1.42 24.98 -24.74
CA PRO A 132 -1.62 24.02 -25.82
C PRO A 132 -0.73 22.79 -25.66
N LEU A 133 -1.19 21.64 -26.18
CA LEU A 133 -0.47 20.36 -26.03
C LEU A 133 0.89 20.31 -26.75
N ASN A 134 1.09 21.13 -27.77
CA ASN A 134 2.35 21.26 -28.52
C ASN A 134 3.43 22.04 -27.75
N GLY A 135 3.06 22.75 -26.69
CA GLY A 135 3.96 23.54 -25.85
C GLY A 135 4.50 22.78 -24.63
N PRO A 136 5.25 23.49 -23.76
CA PRO A 136 5.70 22.93 -22.49
C PRO A 136 4.51 22.69 -21.55
N ALA A 137 4.36 21.44 -21.12
CA ALA A 137 3.32 21.05 -20.16
C ALA A 137 3.46 21.81 -18.83
N CYS A 138 2.34 22.25 -18.26
CA CYS A 138 2.27 22.74 -16.89
C CYS A 138 1.79 21.62 -15.95
N SER A 139 2.76 20.84 -15.46
CA SER A 139 2.49 19.68 -14.61
C SER A 139 2.23 20.09 -13.15
N TRP A 140 1.21 19.50 -12.54
CA TRP A 140 0.88 19.69 -11.12
C TRP A 140 1.89 18.98 -10.19
N ALA A 141 2.31 17.79 -10.60
CA ALA A 141 3.37 17.05 -9.94
C ALA A 141 3.97 16.03 -10.91
N GLN A 142 5.24 15.74 -10.69
CA GLN A 142 5.98 14.71 -11.39
C GLN A 142 6.28 13.60 -10.40
N ARG A 143 6.03 12.34 -10.80
CA ARG A 143 6.54 11.22 -10.02
C ARG A 143 8.07 11.22 -10.20
N PRO A 144 8.87 11.44 -9.13
CA PRO A 144 10.32 11.47 -9.26
C PRO A 144 10.84 10.09 -9.69
N TRP A 145 12.00 10.10 -10.33
CA TRP A 145 12.71 8.87 -10.63
C TRP A 145 13.20 8.21 -9.34
N THR A 146 13.28 6.89 -9.36
CA THR A 146 14.01 6.17 -8.31
C THR A 146 15.50 6.42 -8.46
N GLY A 147 16.25 6.36 -7.37
CA GLY A 147 17.69 6.60 -7.40
C GLY A 147 18.39 6.07 -6.15
N TYR A 148 19.68 6.38 -6.07
CA TYR A 148 20.53 6.01 -4.94
C TYR A 148 20.64 7.17 -3.96
N ILE A 149 20.60 6.85 -2.67
CA ILE A 149 20.81 7.81 -1.58
C ILE A 149 22.09 7.39 -0.87
N SER A 150 22.92 8.37 -0.52
CA SER A 150 24.15 8.16 0.25
C SER A 150 24.22 9.16 1.40
N ASN A 151 25.18 8.96 2.29
CA ASN A 151 25.55 9.98 3.27
C ASN A 151 26.22 11.17 2.58
N VAL A 152 26.28 12.31 3.28
CA VAL A 152 26.86 13.56 2.76
C VAL A 152 28.34 13.40 2.43
N ASP A 153 29.08 12.63 3.23
CA ASP A 153 30.53 12.46 3.08
C ASP A 153 30.93 11.78 1.77
N ALA A 154 30.11 10.87 1.26
CA ALA A 154 30.33 10.16 0.01
C ALA A 154 30.08 11.04 -1.23
N VAL A 155 29.38 12.15 -1.07
CA VAL A 155 29.00 13.08 -2.16
C VAL A 155 29.51 14.49 -1.94
N SER A 156 30.41 14.69 -0.96
CA SER A 156 30.96 16.00 -0.63
C SER A 156 31.99 16.43 -1.68
N GLY A 157 31.60 17.38 -2.54
CA GLY A 157 32.44 17.91 -3.61
C GLY A 157 32.43 17.08 -4.90
N ASP A 158 32.79 17.73 -6.00
CA ASP A 158 32.63 17.20 -7.36
C ASP A 158 33.42 15.91 -7.59
N GLU A 159 34.64 15.80 -7.06
CA GLU A 159 35.49 14.62 -7.24
C GLU A 159 34.87 13.36 -6.61
N LYS A 160 34.40 13.46 -5.36
CA LYS A 160 33.79 12.31 -4.67
C LYS A 160 32.50 11.88 -5.35
N LEU A 161 31.65 12.85 -5.72
CA LEU A 161 30.42 12.57 -6.45
C LEU A 161 30.71 11.92 -7.81
N HIS A 162 31.67 12.45 -8.57
CA HIS A 162 32.08 11.89 -9.85
C HIS A 162 32.58 10.45 -9.70
N ASN A 163 33.49 10.20 -8.75
CA ASN A 163 34.02 8.86 -8.48
C ASN A 163 32.93 7.87 -8.06
N LEU A 164 31.97 8.31 -7.23
CA LEU A 164 30.82 7.48 -6.84
C LEU A 164 29.92 7.16 -8.04
N GLN A 165 29.57 8.17 -8.85
CA GLN A 165 28.71 7.98 -10.02
C GLN A 165 29.36 7.06 -11.06
N HIS A 166 30.67 7.23 -11.32
CA HIS A 166 31.42 6.35 -12.22
C HIS A 166 31.42 4.89 -11.77
N ARG A 167 31.56 4.65 -10.46
CA ARG A 167 31.46 3.29 -9.89
C ARG A 167 30.04 2.75 -10.05
N LEU A 168 29.02 3.55 -9.72
CA LEU A 168 27.63 3.14 -9.83
C LEU A 168 27.23 2.81 -11.27
N GLU A 169 27.68 3.59 -12.24
CA GLU A 169 27.46 3.34 -13.67
C GLU A 169 27.99 1.97 -14.09
N LYS A 170 29.25 1.66 -13.74
CA LYS A 170 29.83 0.32 -13.99
C LYS A 170 29.08 -0.80 -13.28
N PHE A 171 28.68 -0.58 -12.03
CA PHE A 171 27.86 -1.55 -11.29
C PHE A 171 26.50 -1.77 -11.95
N PHE A 172 25.89 -0.69 -12.46
CA PHE A 172 24.62 -0.73 -13.14
C PHE A 172 24.71 -1.53 -14.44
N GLU A 173 25.72 -1.25 -15.28
CA GLU A 173 26.00 -2.00 -16.51
C GLU A 173 26.22 -3.49 -16.24
N ASN A 174 27.06 -3.82 -15.27
CA ASN A 174 27.28 -5.21 -14.87
C ASN A 174 25.98 -5.88 -14.38
N GLY A 175 25.14 -5.14 -13.64
CA GLY A 175 23.87 -5.63 -13.13
C GLY A 175 22.84 -5.92 -14.23
N LEU A 176 22.85 -5.17 -15.34
CA LEU A 176 21.99 -5.45 -16.50
C LEU A 176 22.31 -6.80 -17.16
N HIS A 177 23.56 -7.24 -17.07
CA HIS A 177 24.06 -8.50 -17.63
C HIS A 177 24.23 -9.61 -16.57
N ALA A 178 23.89 -9.36 -15.31
CA ALA A 178 24.08 -10.31 -14.23
C ALA A 178 23.15 -11.52 -14.37
N GLU A 179 23.67 -12.72 -14.08
CA GLU A 179 22.87 -13.94 -14.01
C GLU A 179 21.84 -13.88 -12.88
N ASN A 180 22.23 -13.29 -11.74
CA ASN A 180 21.34 -13.09 -10.59
C ASN A 180 20.44 -11.87 -10.78
N LYS A 181 19.38 -12.06 -11.57
CA LYS A 181 18.35 -11.04 -11.86
C LYS A 181 17.60 -10.55 -10.61
N GLU A 182 17.46 -11.41 -9.59
CA GLU A 182 16.79 -11.05 -8.34
C GLU A 182 17.60 -10.00 -7.57
N ALA A 183 18.89 -10.23 -7.38
CA ALA A 183 19.80 -9.27 -6.75
C ALA A 183 19.85 -7.94 -7.53
N ALA A 184 19.92 -7.99 -8.87
CA ALA A 184 19.89 -6.79 -9.72
C ALA A 184 18.60 -5.98 -9.52
N SER A 185 17.45 -6.66 -9.47
CA SER A 185 16.14 -6.03 -9.24
C SER A 185 16.07 -5.33 -7.87
N HIS A 186 16.65 -5.91 -6.82
CA HIS A 186 16.75 -5.27 -5.50
C HIS A 186 17.56 -3.97 -5.52
N LEU A 187 18.47 -3.80 -6.49
CA LEU A 187 19.25 -2.58 -6.72
C LEU A 187 18.61 -1.63 -7.75
N LEU A 188 17.35 -1.88 -8.12
CA LEU A 188 16.59 -1.12 -9.12
C LEU A 188 17.12 -1.28 -10.56
N ILE A 189 17.95 -2.30 -10.81
CA ILE A 189 18.50 -2.60 -12.13
C ILE A 189 17.59 -3.61 -12.81
N ASN A 190 16.91 -3.18 -13.87
CA ASN A 190 16.04 -4.03 -14.67
C ASN A 190 16.34 -3.80 -16.17
N PRO A 191 15.90 -4.70 -17.08
CA PRO A 191 16.33 -4.67 -18.48
C PRO A 191 16.06 -3.35 -19.24
N ASN A 192 15.08 -2.56 -18.80
CA ASN A 192 14.72 -1.29 -19.43
C ASN A 192 15.19 -0.07 -18.61
N ALA A 193 15.92 -0.28 -17.52
CA ALA A 193 16.40 0.79 -16.67
C ALA A 193 17.62 1.46 -17.32
N VAL A 194 17.71 2.77 -17.18
CA VAL A 194 18.82 3.58 -17.70
C VAL A 194 19.47 4.32 -16.55
N TYR A 195 20.80 4.30 -16.49
CA TYR A 195 21.56 5.07 -15.51
C TYR A 195 21.67 6.53 -15.94
N HIS A 196 21.45 7.45 -15.01
CA HIS A 196 21.60 8.89 -15.24
C HIS A 196 22.41 9.53 -14.11
N SER A 197 23.54 10.12 -14.46
CA SER A 197 24.33 10.93 -13.54
C SER A 197 23.72 12.33 -13.36
N LYS A 198 24.03 12.95 -12.22
CA LYS A 198 23.66 14.32 -11.87
C LYS A 198 24.91 15.19 -11.77
N PRO A 199 24.81 16.48 -12.14
CA PRO A 199 25.91 17.42 -12.00
C PRO A 199 26.23 17.71 -10.52
N GLN A 200 25.24 17.59 -9.63
CA GLN A 200 25.40 17.81 -8.20
C GLN A 200 24.51 16.85 -7.40
N ALA A 201 24.92 16.54 -6.17
CA ALA A 201 24.08 15.84 -5.22
C ALA A 201 22.89 16.73 -4.84
N VAL A 202 21.73 16.12 -4.62
CA VAL A 202 20.49 16.83 -4.28
C VAL A 202 19.95 16.27 -3.00
N ASP A 203 19.55 17.14 -2.07
CA ASP A 203 18.89 16.72 -0.84
C ASP A 203 17.59 15.97 -1.16
N PRO A 204 17.27 14.84 -0.47
CA PRO A 204 16.06 14.07 -0.77
C PRO A 204 14.76 14.88 -0.65
N LYS A 205 14.67 15.83 0.29
CA LYS A 205 13.50 16.70 0.43
C LYS A 205 13.40 17.65 -0.75
N GLU A 206 14.51 18.31 -1.11
CA GLU A 206 14.55 19.22 -2.27
C GLU A 206 14.21 18.49 -3.58
N TYR A 207 14.69 17.25 -3.73
CA TYR A 207 14.39 16.40 -4.88
C TYR A 207 12.88 16.14 -5.02
N LEU A 208 12.20 15.86 -3.91
CA LEU A 208 10.74 15.65 -3.87
C LEU A 208 9.94 16.95 -4.04
N GLU A 209 10.43 18.06 -3.49
CA GLU A 209 9.81 19.39 -3.60
C GLU A 209 9.87 19.92 -5.03
N LYS A 210 11.01 19.80 -5.72
CA LYS A 210 11.14 20.17 -7.13
C LYS A 210 10.20 19.39 -8.04
N ALA A 211 9.85 18.17 -7.65
CA ALA A 211 8.90 17.34 -8.37
C ALA A 211 7.43 17.65 -8.01
N GLY A 212 7.17 18.51 -7.03
CA GLY A 212 5.82 18.76 -6.50
C GLY A 212 5.20 17.50 -5.89
N TYR A 213 6.01 16.55 -5.43
CA TYR A 213 5.58 15.22 -4.96
C TYR A 213 5.65 15.06 -3.43
N LYS A 214 6.33 15.99 -2.73
CA LYS A 214 6.42 15.97 -1.27
C LYS A 214 5.04 16.02 -0.60
N ASP A 215 4.18 16.94 -1.01
CA ASP A 215 2.81 17.08 -0.50
C ASP A 215 1.93 15.87 -0.82
N VAL A 216 2.18 15.20 -1.95
CA VAL A 216 1.51 13.93 -2.31
C VAL A 216 1.86 12.82 -1.32
N ILE A 217 3.12 12.74 -0.89
CA ILE A 217 3.57 11.79 0.15
C ILE A 217 3.01 12.17 1.52
N GLU A 218 3.02 13.46 1.86
CA GLU A 218 2.59 13.98 3.17
C GLU A 218 1.08 14.09 3.33
N ARG A 219 0.31 13.79 2.28
CA ARG A 219 -1.14 13.83 2.28
C ARG A 219 -1.74 13.05 3.45
N ASP A 220 -2.73 13.63 4.12
CA ASP A 220 -3.43 13.06 5.28
C ASP A 220 -4.28 11.80 4.99
N GLY A 221 -4.52 11.45 3.72
CA GLY A 221 -5.45 10.38 3.37
C GLY A 221 -6.91 10.69 3.66
N SER A 222 -7.25 11.95 3.91
CA SER A 222 -8.55 12.34 4.47
C SER A 222 -8.85 11.62 5.80
N ALA A 223 -7.84 11.29 6.59
CA ALA A 223 -8.02 10.78 7.93
C ALA A 223 -8.27 11.92 8.92
N ILE A 224 -9.25 11.77 9.82
CA ILE A 224 -9.57 12.77 10.85
C ILE A 224 -8.68 12.66 12.09
N ARG A 225 -8.04 11.51 12.30
CA ARG A 225 -7.13 11.23 13.41
C ARG A 225 -6.18 10.09 13.05
N LYS A 226 -5.10 9.98 13.82
CA LYS A 226 -4.18 8.83 13.77
C LYS A 226 -4.81 7.62 14.45
N MET A 227 -4.37 6.43 14.03
CA MET A 227 -4.69 5.16 14.68
C MET A 227 -3.58 4.78 15.66
N LYS A 228 -3.91 4.62 16.92
CA LYS A 228 -2.97 4.30 18.00
C LYS A 228 -2.78 2.80 18.13
N MET A 229 -1.60 2.32 17.78
CA MET A 229 -1.16 0.95 18.05
C MET A 229 -0.45 0.87 19.39
N CYS A 230 -0.97 0.03 20.28
CA CYS A 230 -0.34 -0.23 21.57
C CYS A 230 0.76 -1.29 21.45
N VAL A 231 1.88 -1.04 22.12
CA VAL A 231 3.03 -1.93 22.26
C VAL A 231 3.45 -2.02 23.73
N GLN A 232 4.11 -3.10 24.13
CA GLN A 232 4.45 -3.36 25.54
C GLN A 232 5.95 -3.25 25.83
N THR A 233 6.81 -3.43 24.82
CA THR A 233 8.27 -3.44 24.99
C THR A 233 8.97 -2.38 24.14
N ASP A 234 10.19 -2.02 24.51
CA ASP A 234 11.01 -1.08 23.75
C ASP A 234 11.34 -1.60 22.34
N VAL A 235 11.51 -2.92 22.19
CA VAL A 235 11.73 -3.57 20.89
C VAL A 235 10.49 -3.45 20.00
N GLU A 236 9.30 -3.67 20.57
CA GLU A 236 8.05 -3.47 19.85
C GLU A 236 7.81 -2.01 19.48
N MET A 237 8.14 -1.07 20.38
CA MET A 237 8.08 0.35 20.10
C MET A 237 8.97 0.72 18.92
N GLN A 238 10.24 0.28 18.89
CA GLN A 238 11.14 0.52 17.75
C GLN A 238 10.61 -0.08 16.44
N LYS A 239 10.05 -1.30 16.49
CA LYS A 239 9.45 -1.96 15.33
C LYS A 239 8.21 -1.21 14.83
N CYS A 240 7.33 -0.81 15.74
CA CYS A 240 6.14 -0.01 15.43
C CYS A 240 6.54 1.33 14.80
N ASP A 241 7.56 2.00 15.35
CA ASP A 241 8.07 3.27 14.86
C ASP A 241 8.62 3.18 13.43
N THR A 242 9.36 2.10 13.14
CA THR A 242 9.86 1.82 11.79
C THR A 242 8.71 1.51 10.82
N MET A 243 7.79 0.66 11.25
CA MET A 243 6.62 0.26 10.45
C MET A 243 5.74 1.46 10.10
N ARG A 244 5.39 2.32 11.07
CA ARG A 244 4.52 3.48 10.82
C ARG A 244 5.16 4.47 9.84
N ARG A 245 6.48 4.69 9.91
CA ARG A 245 7.21 5.58 8.97
C ARG A 245 7.22 5.01 7.55
N ALA A 246 7.47 3.70 7.42
CA ALA A 246 7.42 3.03 6.14
C ALA A 246 6.00 3.06 5.55
N ALA A 247 4.98 2.74 6.35
CA ALA A 247 3.57 2.80 5.96
C ALA A 247 3.19 4.22 5.50
N TYR A 248 3.58 5.24 6.27
CA TYR A 248 3.33 6.64 5.94
C TYR A 248 3.94 7.04 4.59
N SER A 249 5.22 6.71 4.35
CA SER A 249 5.90 6.99 3.08
C SER A 249 5.33 6.25 1.86
N ARG A 250 4.56 5.18 2.10
CA ARG A 250 3.87 4.39 1.06
C ARG A 250 2.40 4.77 0.93
N GLU A 251 2.02 5.91 1.51
CA GLU A 251 0.65 6.45 1.50
C GLU A 251 -0.40 5.52 2.13
N ILE A 252 0.01 4.65 3.06
CA ILE A 252 -0.94 3.90 3.88
C ILE A 252 -1.52 4.88 4.91
N ARG A 253 -2.85 4.94 4.98
CA ARG A 253 -3.61 5.85 5.83
C ARG A 253 -4.81 5.12 6.45
N PRO A 254 -5.30 5.54 7.64
CA PRO A 254 -4.80 6.62 8.51
C PRO A 254 -3.35 6.42 9.00
N GLU A 255 -2.68 7.50 9.38
CA GLU A 255 -1.34 7.40 9.97
C GLU A 255 -1.40 6.61 11.29
N ILE A 256 -0.42 5.75 11.52
CA ILE A 256 -0.30 4.97 12.74
C ILE A 256 0.57 5.75 13.75
N GLU A 257 0.11 5.83 14.99
CA GLU A 257 0.84 6.32 16.15
C GLU A 257 1.13 5.14 17.09
N CYS A 258 2.33 5.09 17.67
CA CYS A 258 2.71 4.02 18.59
C CYS A 258 2.61 4.52 20.04
N VAL A 259 1.96 3.75 20.91
CA VAL A 259 1.80 4.07 22.34
C VAL A 259 2.32 2.89 23.16
N GLN A 260 3.21 3.14 24.11
CA GLN A 260 3.74 2.10 24.99
C GLN A 260 2.98 2.07 26.31
N GLU A 261 2.38 0.93 26.63
CA GLU A 261 1.66 0.72 27.89
C GLU A 261 2.00 -0.67 28.44
N LYS A 262 1.95 -0.83 29.76
CA LYS A 262 2.21 -2.13 30.40
C LYS A 262 1.15 -3.17 30.05
N ASP A 263 -0.11 -2.73 30.01
CA ASP A 263 -1.26 -3.56 29.66
C ASP A 263 -1.99 -2.92 28.47
N CYS A 264 -1.73 -3.47 27.29
CA CYS A 264 -2.33 -2.97 26.06
C CYS A 264 -3.79 -3.38 25.85
N ILE A 265 -4.26 -4.45 26.49
CA ILE A 265 -5.67 -4.83 26.43
C ILE A 265 -6.48 -3.79 27.21
N LEU A 266 -6.01 -3.42 28.39
CA LEU A 266 -6.60 -2.35 29.19
C LEU A 266 -6.47 -0.99 28.48
N ALA A 267 -5.32 -0.68 27.87
CA ALA A 267 -5.14 0.57 27.14
C ALA A 267 -6.14 0.75 26.00
N VAL A 268 -6.47 -0.32 25.27
CA VAL A 268 -7.51 -0.27 24.23
C VAL A 268 -8.90 -0.13 24.84
N LYS A 269 -9.19 -0.87 25.91
CA LYS A 269 -10.47 -0.77 26.64
C LYS A 269 -10.75 0.64 27.17
N ASP A 270 -9.70 1.32 27.65
CA ASP A 270 -9.78 2.67 28.23
C ASP A 270 -9.62 3.78 27.17
N ASN A 271 -9.65 3.45 25.88
CA ASN A 271 -9.48 4.37 24.75
C ASN A 271 -8.13 5.14 24.74
N LYS A 272 -7.10 4.62 25.41
CA LYS A 272 -5.72 5.13 25.29
C LYS A 272 -5.06 4.70 23.98
N ALA A 273 -5.44 3.53 23.46
CA ALA A 273 -5.03 3.01 22.17
C ALA A 273 -6.25 2.51 21.37
N ASP A 274 -6.10 2.37 20.05
CA ASP A 274 -7.16 1.86 19.17
C ASP A 274 -7.02 0.36 18.89
N MET A 275 -5.78 -0.15 18.88
CA MET A 275 -5.49 -1.52 18.49
C MET A 275 -4.25 -2.06 19.18
N VAL A 276 -4.21 -3.38 19.35
CA VAL A 276 -3.07 -4.15 19.87
C VAL A 276 -3.03 -5.52 19.19
N ALA A 277 -1.84 -6.03 18.92
CA ALA A 277 -1.65 -7.42 18.54
C ALA A 277 -1.70 -8.32 19.79
N VAL A 278 -2.71 -9.18 19.90
CA VAL A 278 -2.91 -10.04 21.07
C VAL A 278 -2.46 -11.46 20.76
N PRO A 279 -1.50 -12.03 21.50
CA PRO A 279 -1.10 -13.42 21.31
C PRO A 279 -2.22 -14.37 21.79
N ALA A 280 -2.22 -15.60 21.27
CA ALA A 280 -3.31 -16.55 21.51
C ALA A 280 -3.59 -16.80 23.00
N GLN A 281 -2.56 -16.81 23.86
CA GLN A 281 -2.74 -17.00 25.31
C GLN A 281 -3.56 -15.89 25.99
N ASN A 282 -3.52 -14.67 25.48
CA ASN A 282 -4.27 -13.51 26.02
C ASN A 282 -5.60 -13.28 25.27
N TYR A 283 -5.99 -14.17 24.35
CA TYR A 283 -7.22 -14.02 23.58
C TYR A 283 -8.47 -14.01 24.47
N LYS A 284 -8.51 -14.86 25.51
CA LYS A 284 -9.62 -14.89 26.46
C LYS A 284 -9.74 -13.57 27.21
N GLU A 285 -8.64 -13.04 27.72
CA GLU A 285 -8.58 -11.77 28.43
C GLU A 285 -9.07 -10.61 27.54
N ALA A 286 -8.62 -10.55 26.29
CA ALA A 286 -9.08 -9.55 25.34
C ALA A 286 -10.60 -9.64 25.08
N ARG A 287 -11.13 -10.86 24.94
CA ARG A 287 -12.58 -11.12 24.79
C ARG A 287 -13.37 -10.70 26.03
N ASP A 288 -12.88 -11.04 27.23
CA ASP A 288 -13.50 -10.65 28.50
C ASP A 288 -13.48 -9.10 28.66
N GLY A 289 -12.43 -8.45 28.13
CA GLY A 289 -12.32 -7.00 27.96
C GLY A 289 -13.21 -6.40 26.87
N LYS A 290 -14.06 -7.20 26.19
CA LYS A 290 -14.95 -6.83 25.09
C LYS A 290 -14.25 -6.31 23.83
N LEU A 291 -12.96 -6.57 23.66
CA LEU A 291 -12.26 -6.29 22.40
C LEU A 291 -12.77 -7.24 21.30
N LYS A 292 -12.76 -6.75 20.07
CA LYS A 292 -13.16 -7.52 18.88
C LYS A 292 -11.94 -7.75 18.00
N PRO A 293 -11.70 -8.97 17.51
CA PRO A 293 -10.66 -9.21 16.51
C PRO A 293 -11.04 -8.53 15.19
N ILE A 294 -10.10 -7.79 14.60
CA ILE A 294 -10.28 -7.09 13.31
C ILE A 294 -9.54 -7.85 12.19
N VAL A 295 -8.31 -8.28 12.47
CA VAL A 295 -7.46 -9.08 11.58
C VAL A 295 -6.72 -10.13 12.38
N TYR A 296 -6.19 -11.15 11.71
CA TYR A 296 -5.38 -12.21 12.30
C TYR A 296 -4.20 -12.54 11.38
N GLU A 297 -3.13 -13.09 11.96
CA GLU A 297 -2.00 -13.58 11.18
C GLU A 297 -2.43 -14.80 10.36
N SER A 298 -2.22 -14.73 9.04
CA SER A 298 -2.39 -15.87 8.15
C SER A 298 -1.02 -16.48 7.88
N TYR A 299 -0.89 -17.78 8.13
CA TYR A 299 0.32 -18.53 7.81
C TYR A 299 0.17 -19.29 6.50
N GLY A 300 1.28 -19.76 5.92
CA GLY A 300 1.26 -20.54 4.68
C GLY A 300 0.45 -21.83 4.81
N PRO A 301 0.02 -22.43 3.68
CA PRO A 301 -0.90 -23.59 3.68
C PRO A 301 -0.34 -24.81 4.43
N ASN A 302 0.98 -24.95 4.52
CA ASN A 302 1.65 -26.03 5.22
C ASN A 302 1.97 -25.70 6.68
N ASN A 303 1.66 -24.50 7.16
CA ASN A 303 1.83 -24.12 8.57
C ASN A 303 0.56 -24.53 9.35
N VAL A 304 0.33 -25.84 9.38
CA VAL A 304 -0.79 -26.49 10.05
C VAL A 304 -0.26 -27.43 11.11
N TYR A 305 -0.91 -27.41 12.27
CA TYR A 305 -0.64 -28.41 13.31
C TYR A 305 -1.40 -29.67 12.95
N VAL A 306 -0.67 -30.78 12.79
CA VAL A 306 -1.22 -32.10 12.50
C VAL A 306 -0.81 -33.07 13.60
N ALA A 307 -1.69 -34.02 13.89
CA ALA A 307 -1.33 -35.20 14.66
C ALA A 307 -1.01 -36.32 13.66
N VAL A 308 0.19 -36.89 13.77
CA VAL A 308 0.62 -38.03 12.96
C VAL A 308 0.41 -39.30 13.77
N VAL A 309 -0.20 -40.32 13.16
CA VAL A 309 -0.49 -41.61 13.79
C VAL A 309 0.04 -42.73 12.90
N ASP A 310 0.37 -43.86 13.51
CA ASP A 310 0.70 -45.08 12.76
C ASP A 310 -0.52 -45.54 11.95
N SER A 311 -0.29 -45.96 10.70
CA SER A 311 -1.36 -46.35 9.78
C SER A 311 -2.09 -47.62 10.21
N ALA A 312 -1.52 -48.43 11.11
CA ALA A 312 -2.15 -49.62 11.66
C ALA A 312 -3.12 -49.34 12.83
N LEU A 313 -3.23 -48.10 13.31
CA LEU A 313 -4.07 -47.77 14.46
C LEU A 313 -5.57 -47.69 14.12
N THR A 314 -6.39 -48.37 14.90
CA THR A 314 -7.85 -48.29 14.82
C THR A 314 -8.39 -47.09 15.61
N LYS A 315 -9.61 -46.66 15.27
CA LYS A 315 -10.27 -45.49 15.90
C LYS A 315 -10.49 -45.70 17.41
N GLU A 316 -10.72 -46.95 17.83
CA GLU A 316 -10.89 -47.34 19.22
C GLU A 316 -9.58 -47.17 20.01
N ASN A 317 -8.44 -47.56 19.41
CA ASN A 317 -7.13 -47.44 20.05
C ASN A 317 -6.69 -45.97 20.17
N LEU A 318 -7.03 -45.13 19.19
CA LEU A 318 -6.76 -43.69 19.25
C LEU A 318 -7.43 -43.00 20.45
N GLN A 319 -8.48 -43.57 21.04
CA GLN A 319 -9.13 -43.00 22.21
C GLN A 319 -8.36 -43.23 23.50
N SER A 320 -7.45 -44.19 23.60
CA SER A 320 -6.75 -44.51 24.86
C SER A 320 -5.23 -44.23 24.85
N MET A 321 -4.63 -43.98 23.67
CA MET A 321 -3.19 -43.81 23.56
C MET A 321 -2.63 -42.48 24.09
N PRO A 322 -1.40 -42.47 24.64
CA PRO A 322 -0.73 -41.22 25.02
C PRO A 322 -0.38 -40.39 23.78
N ILE A 323 -0.45 -39.07 23.90
CA ILE A 323 0.00 -38.15 22.86
C ILE A 323 1.46 -37.78 23.14
N HIS A 324 2.31 -38.06 22.14
CA HIS A 324 3.68 -37.58 22.11
C HIS A 324 3.75 -36.24 21.39
N TYR A 325 4.50 -35.29 21.95
CA TYR A 325 4.64 -33.93 21.41
C TYR A 325 6.04 -33.38 21.69
N ASN A 326 6.49 -32.42 20.88
CA ASN A 326 7.75 -31.73 21.13
C ASN A 326 7.66 -30.90 22.43
N GLY A 327 8.36 -31.35 23.48
CA GLY A 327 8.36 -30.68 24.79
C GLY A 327 8.97 -29.28 24.81
N GLN A 328 9.72 -28.90 23.78
CA GLN A 328 10.28 -27.55 23.62
C GLN A 328 9.31 -26.59 22.91
N ASP A 329 8.22 -27.11 22.32
CA ASP A 329 7.20 -26.30 21.65
C ASP A 329 5.92 -26.21 22.51
N HIS A 330 5.73 -25.05 23.14
CA HIS A 330 4.54 -24.77 23.95
C HIS A 330 3.22 -24.87 23.15
N ARG A 331 3.24 -24.61 21.85
CA ARG A 331 2.06 -24.77 20.99
C ARG A 331 1.75 -26.25 20.75
N ALA A 332 2.77 -27.10 20.60
CA ALA A 332 2.60 -28.55 20.51
C ALA A 332 2.03 -29.14 21.81
N GLU A 333 2.52 -28.68 22.97
CA GLU A 333 1.99 -29.06 24.29
C GLU A 333 0.49 -28.71 24.43
N LYS A 334 0.13 -27.45 24.12
CA LYS A 334 -1.27 -27.00 24.17
C LYS A 334 -2.17 -27.77 23.20
N ALA A 335 -1.67 -28.08 22.01
CA ALA A 335 -2.40 -28.89 21.03
C ALA A 335 -2.65 -30.32 21.55
N ALA A 336 -1.65 -30.96 22.16
CA ALA A 336 -1.78 -32.28 22.77
C ALA A 336 -2.80 -32.27 23.92
N ALA A 337 -2.71 -31.29 24.82
CA ALA A 337 -3.66 -31.14 25.91
C ALA A 337 -5.10 -30.90 25.41
N TYR A 338 -5.27 -30.07 24.37
CA TYR A 338 -6.57 -29.81 23.76
C TYR A 338 -7.15 -31.08 23.10
N LEU A 339 -6.32 -31.86 22.41
CA LEU A 339 -6.76 -33.13 21.81
C LEU A 339 -7.18 -34.15 22.87
N ASN A 340 -6.44 -34.27 23.99
CA ASN A 340 -6.86 -35.11 25.11
C ASN A 340 -8.20 -34.66 25.72
N LYS A 341 -8.40 -33.34 25.87
CA LYS A 341 -9.68 -32.79 26.31
C LYS A 341 -10.83 -33.20 25.37
N LEU A 342 -10.63 -33.13 24.05
CA LEU A 342 -11.63 -33.56 23.07
C LEU A 342 -11.92 -35.07 23.12
N ARG A 343 -10.93 -35.87 23.53
CA ARG A 343 -11.07 -37.32 23.75
C ARG A 343 -11.70 -37.68 25.11
N GLY A 344 -12.02 -36.69 25.95
CA GLY A 344 -12.53 -36.92 27.30
C GLY A 344 -11.47 -37.48 28.26
N ILE A 345 -10.19 -37.38 27.91
CA ILE A 345 -9.05 -37.82 28.71
C ILE A 345 -8.52 -36.64 29.52
N ASN A 346 -7.97 -36.92 30.70
CA ASN A 346 -7.32 -35.91 31.51
C ASN A 346 -6.20 -35.21 30.70
N THR A 347 -6.23 -33.88 30.66
CA THR A 347 -5.28 -33.05 29.91
C THR A 347 -3.83 -33.24 30.33
N CYS A 348 -3.57 -33.77 31.53
CA CYS A 348 -2.23 -34.04 32.05
C CYS A 348 -1.61 -35.36 31.52
N GLN A 349 -2.35 -36.20 30.77
CA GLN A 349 -1.81 -37.43 30.16
C GLN A 349 -1.15 -37.15 28.80
N THR A 350 -0.14 -36.29 28.79
CA THR A 350 0.67 -35.99 27.60
C THR A 350 2.14 -36.27 27.92
N THR A 351 2.85 -36.95 27.02
CA THR A 351 4.26 -37.30 27.25
C THR A 351 5.14 -36.53 26.28
N PRO A 352 6.05 -35.65 26.73
CA PRO A 352 6.99 -35.01 25.81
C PRO A 352 7.83 -36.09 25.13
N SER A 353 7.97 -36.02 23.81
CA SER A 353 8.97 -36.81 23.10
C SER A 353 10.34 -36.21 23.40
N SER A 354 11.26 -37.05 23.85
CA SER A 354 12.68 -36.72 24.08
C SER A 354 13.36 -36.19 22.83
#